data_AF-A0A5E4E9T4-F1
#
_entry.id   AF-A0A5E4E9T4-F1
#
_cell.length_a   1.000
_cell.length_b   1.000
_cell.length_c   1.000
_cell.angle_alpha   90.00
_cell.angle_beta   90.00
_cell.angle_gamma   90.00
#
_symmetry.space_group_name_H-M   'P 1'
#
loop_
_entity.id
_entity.type
_entity.pdbx_description
1 polymer ?
#
loop_
_entity_poly.entity_id
_entity_poly.type
_entity_poly.pdbx_seq_one_letter_code
_entity_poly.pdbx_strand_id
1 'polypeptide(L)'
;MEDPKEPVCQSYFFLKPEEASFLELLYLLCSSDVGKRRFIEIECSEEDVHNKVTEFRRRWVIFISVVLQWSLLFFRDPLARTGDVFDKWLNIISANGGLLMFFINRLKGKVVKPDSFTSELSVVGNVDWRIELDDNIKPKDTRYKGALSMMVVKWSYENEDLFKTVVNDHWKD
;
A
#
# COMPACT_ATOMS: atom_id res chain seq x y z
N MET A 1 -4.74 -12.85 49.28
CA MET A 1 -3.54 -12.77 48.41
C MET A 1 -4.04 -12.22 47.09
N GLU A 2 -3.83 -10.93 46.90
CA GLU A 2 -4.25 -10.20 45.70
C GLU A 2 -3.01 -10.15 44.79
N ASP A 3 -3.11 -10.65 43.56
CA ASP A 3 -2.02 -10.65 42.60
C ASP A 3 -1.52 -9.21 42.35
N PRO A 4 -0.20 -8.95 42.35
CA PRO A 4 0.33 -7.64 42.04
C PRO A 4 0.00 -7.33 40.58
N LYS A 5 -0.90 -6.37 40.34
CA LYS A 5 -1.16 -5.82 39.01
C LYS A 5 0.15 -5.26 38.46
N GLU A 6 0.62 -5.82 37.35
CA GLU A 6 1.77 -5.30 36.63
C GLU A 6 1.53 -3.81 36.31
N PRO A 7 2.52 -2.93 36.53
CA PRO A 7 2.38 -1.52 36.19
C PRO A 7 2.31 -1.41 34.66
N VAL A 8 1.09 -1.28 34.14
CA VAL A 8 0.87 -0.88 32.75
C VAL A 8 1.51 0.49 32.60
N CYS A 9 2.54 0.63 31.76
CA CYS A 9 3.11 1.93 31.41
C CYS A 9 1.99 2.81 30.83
N GLN A 10 1.51 3.76 31.65
CA GLN A 10 0.52 4.77 31.23
C GLN A 10 1.15 5.89 30.37
N SER A 11 2.46 5.81 30.13
CA SER A 11 3.21 6.76 29.33
C SER A 11 3.15 6.46 27.83
N TYR A 12 2.37 7.25 27.09
CA TYR A 12 2.39 7.22 25.62
C TYR A 12 2.71 8.59 25.02
N PHE A 13 3.31 8.54 23.83
CA PHE A 13 3.65 9.69 23.00
C PHE A 13 3.02 9.45 21.63
N PHE A 14 1.96 10.22 21.32
CA PHE A 14 1.18 10.06 20.11
C PHE A 14 1.30 11.30 19.21
N LEU A 15 1.46 11.06 17.90
CA LEU A 15 1.62 12.11 16.90
C LEU A 15 0.40 12.10 15.98
N LYS A 16 -0.24 13.26 15.82
CA LYS A 16 -1.37 13.47 14.89
C LYS A 16 -0.90 14.31 13.69
N PRO A 17 -0.27 13.69 12.68
CA PRO A 17 0.27 14.41 11.52
C PRO A 17 -0.80 15.17 10.71
N GLU A 18 -2.07 14.75 10.79
CA GLU A 18 -3.20 15.38 10.09
C GLU A 18 -3.53 16.79 10.63
N GLU A 19 -3.23 17.05 11.90
CA GLU A 19 -3.48 18.34 12.56
C GLU A 19 -2.25 19.26 12.52
N ALA A 20 -1.10 18.77 12.02
CA ALA A 20 0.15 19.50 12.02
C ALA A 20 0.24 20.47 10.83
N SER A 21 0.43 21.77 11.12
CA SER A 21 0.80 22.73 10.08
C SER A 21 2.29 22.65 9.75
N PHE A 22 2.66 22.86 8.48
CA PHE A 22 4.07 22.91 8.06
C PHE A 22 4.89 23.97 8.84
N LEU A 23 4.27 25.12 9.13
CA LEU A 23 4.91 26.18 9.92
C LEU A 23 5.10 25.76 11.38
N GLU A 24 4.14 25.04 11.96
CA GLU A 24 4.26 24.48 13.31
C GLU A 24 5.39 23.43 13.34
N LEU A 25 5.54 22.60 12.31
CA LEU A 25 6.65 21.64 12.19
C LEU A 25 8.01 22.33 12.08
N LEU A 26 8.14 23.37 11.25
CA LEU A 26 9.39 24.14 11.15
C LEU A 26 9.71 24.84 12.47
N TYR A 27 8.70 25.36 13.16
CA TYR A 27 8.83 25.93 14.50
C TYR A 27 9.24 24.88 15.56
N LEU A 28 9.03 23.57 15.33
CA LEU A 28 9.55 22.49 16.22
C LEU A 28 11.07 22.41 16.20
N LEU A 29 11.66 22.71 15.05
CA LEU A 29 13.11 22.72 14.91
C LEU A 29 13.73 23.97 15.54
N CYS A 30 13.05 25.12 15.44
CA CYS A 30 13.55 26.39 15.95
C CYS A 30 13.24 26.64 17.44
N SER A 31 12.16 26.05 17.97
CA SER A 31 11.70 26.32 19.34
C SER A 31 11.60 25.05 20.18
N SER A 32 11.93 25.21 21.45
CA SER A 32 11.98 24.15 22.45
C SER A 32 10.67 23.75 23.08
N ASP A 33 9.62 24.51 22.80
CA ASP A 33 8.32 24.32 23.40
C ASP A 33 7.56 23.21 22.64
N VAL A 34 7.50 22.02 23.23
CA VAL A 34 6.85 20.83 22.67
C VAL A 34 5.47 20.57 23.28
N GLY A 35 5.26 20.97 24.54
CA GLY A 35 4.03 20.68 25.30
C GLY A 35 2.78 21.43 24.84
N LYS A 36 2.90 22.47 24.01
CA LYS A 36 1.76 23.31 23.57
C LYS A 36 1.23 23.01 22.17
N ARG A 37 1.58 21.88 21.57
CA ARG A 37 1.32 21.62 20.15
C ARG A 37 0.17 20.65 19.96
N ARG A 38 -0.80 21.03 19.12
CA ARG A 38 -2.02 20.24 18.84
C ARG A 38 -1.74 18.85 18.26
N PHE A 39 -0.64 18.70 17.53
CA PHE A 39 -0.27 17.43 16.89
C PHE A 39 0.53 16.47 17.79
N ILE A 40 0.81 16.82 19.05
CA ILE A 40 1.57 15.98 20.00
C ILE A 40 0.72 15.75 21.25
N GLU A 41 0.32 14.50 21.48
CA GLU A 41 -0.35 14.08 22.71
C GLU A 41 0.64 13.34 23.59
N ILE A 42 0.80 13.82 24.82
CA ILE A 42 1.77 13.30 25.81
C ILE A 42 1.02 13.05 27.10
N GLU A 43 0.90 11.78 27.49
CA GLU A 43 0.40 11.42 28.82
C GLU A 43 1.60 10.98 29.68
N CYS A 44 2.45 11.94 30.04
CA CYS A 44 3.63 11.77 30.91
C CYS A 44 3.82 13.02 31.77
N SER A 45 4.58 12.92 32.87
CA SER A 45 5.06 14.10 33.61
C SER A 45 5.75 15.07 32.65
N GLU A 46 5.19 16.27 32.50
CA GLU A 46 5.66 17.28 31.54
C GLU A 46 7.14 17.61 31.76
N GLU A 47 7.62 17.55 33.00
CA GLU A 47 9.01 17.87 33.38
C GLU A 47 10.03 16.87 32.83
N ASP A 48 9.71 15.57 32.83
CA ASP A 48 10.62 14.51 32.37
C ASP A 48 10.75 14.48 30.84
N VAL A 49 9.65 14.79 30.15
CA VAL A 49 9.62 14.86 28.68
C VAL A 49 10.27 16.16 28.22
N HIS A 50 10.00 17.29 28.89
CA HIS A 50 10.59 18.56 28.51
C HIS A 50 12.13 18.51 28.60
N ASN A 51 12.68 17.89 29.65
CA ASN A 51 14.12 17.71 29.82
C ASN A 51 14.75 16.72 28.83
N LYS A 52 14.00 15.73 28.31
CA LYS A 52 14.49 14.78 27.29
C LYS A 52 14.35 15.30 25.86
N VAL A 53 13.28 16.03 25.56
CA VAL A 53 12.95 16.56 24.22
C VAL A 53 13.62 17.93 23.97
N THR A 54 14.31 18.50 24.96
CA THR A 54 15.16 19.68 24.75
C THR A 54 16.32 19.43 23.78
N GLU A 55 16.77 18.18 23.65
CA GLU A 55 17.82 17.81 22.70
C GLU A 55 17.35 18.01 21.26
N PHE A 56 18.06 18.87 20.52
CA PHE A 56 17.81 19.12 19.09
C PHE A 56 17.72 17.83 18.27
N ARG A 57 18.57 16.83 18.57
CA ARG A 57 18.56 15.52 17.92
C ARG A 57 17.20 14.82 18.02
N ARG A 58 16.53 14.87 19.18
CA ARG A 58 15.22 14.23 19.35
C ARG A 58 14.12 14.98 18.62
N ARG A 59 14.17 16.32 18.62
CA ARG A 59 13.23 17.14 17.82
C ARG A 59 13.37 16.89 16.34
N TRP A 60 14.61 16.74 15.86
CA TRP A 60 14.90 16.39 14.49
C TRP A 60 14.29 15.02 14.11
N VAL A 61 14.39 14.03 14.99
CA VAL A 61 13.74 12.71 14.77
C VAL A 61 12.21 12.85 14.73
N ILE A 62 11.60 13.56 15.69
CA ILE A 62 10.14 13.79 15.69
C ILE A 62 9.71 14.52 14.41
N PHE A 63 10.46 15.54 14.01
CA PHE A 63 10.22 16.27 12.77
C PHE A 63 10.25 15.34 11.55
N ILE A 64 11.31 14.53 11.38
CA ILE A 64 11.39 13.57 10.28
C ILE A 64 10.22 12.58 10.33
N SER A 65 9.86 12.06 11.51
CA SER A 65 8.74 11.12 11.65
C SER A 65 7.42 11.73 11.19
N VAL A 66 7.11 12.97 11.60
CA VAL A 66 5.86 13.65 11.16
C VAL A 66 5.92 13.98 9.68
N VAL A 67 7.06 14.46 9.15
CA VAL A 67 7.23 14.72 7.72
C VAL A 67 7.04 13.44 6.90
N LEU A 68 7.57 12.30 7.38
CA LEU A 68 7.39 11.01 6.72
C LEU A 68 5.92 10.56 6.72
N GLN A 69 5.24 10.64 7.86
CA GLN A 69 3.82 10.31 7.97
C GLN A 69 2.96 11.21 7.08
N TRP A 70 3.22 12.52 7.10
CA TRP A 70 2.54 13.50 6.26
C TRP A 70 2.77 13.23 4.78
N SER A 71 4.00 12.89 4.39
CA SER A 71 4.34 12.46 3.02
C SER A 71 3.54 11.22 2.62
N LEU A 72 3.50 10.17 3.45
CA LEU A 72 2.73 8.96 3.17
C LEU A 72 1.23 9.24 3.02
N LEU A 73 0.67 10.10 3.87
CA LEU A 73 -0.74 10.53 3.77
C LEU A 73 -0.99 11.34 2.49
N PHE A 74 -0.09 12.26 2.16
CA PHE A 74 -0.16 13.03 0.91
C PHE A 74 -0.12 12.12 -0.32
N PHE A 75 0.70 11.07 -0.29
CA PHE A 75 0.82 10.12 -1.40
C PHE A 75 -0.29 9.06 -1.45
N ARG A 76 -1.11 8.91 -0.41
CA ARG A 76 -2.16 7.88 -0.33
C ARG A 76 -3.11 7.92 -1.53
N ASP A 77 -3.74 9.07 -1.76
CA ASP A 77 -4.73 9.24 -2.83
C ASP A 77 -4.11 9.21 -4.24
N PRO A 78 -2.99 9.91 -4.53
CA PRO A 78 -2.38 9.83 -5.84
C PRO A 78 -1.86 8.42 -6.14
N LEU A 79 -1.35 7.68 -5.14
CA LEU A 79 -0.88 6.31 -5.33
C LEU A 79 -2.06 5.37 -5.65
N ALA A 80 -3.19 5.51 -4.97
CA ALA A 80 -4.41 4.75 -5.27
C ALA A 80 -4.90 4.99 -6.71
N ARG A 81 -4.94 6.26 -7.15
CA ARG A 81 -5.32 6.60 -8.54
C ARG A 81 -4.30 6.10 -9.56
N THR A 82 -3.03 6.09 -9.19
CA THR A 82 -1.94 5.62 -10.05
C THR A 82 -2.13 4.14 -10.39
N GLY A 83 -2.56 3.32 -9.43
CA GLY A 83 -2.89 1.90 -9.67
C GLY A 83 -3.93 1.71 -10.80
N ASP A 84 -5.09 2.35 -10.68
CA ASP A 84 -6.17 2.26 -11.68
C ASP A 84 -5.73 2.73 -13.09
N VAL A 85 -4.91 3.78 -13.15
CA VAL A 85 -4.35 4.26 -14.42
C VAL A 85 -3.35 3.24 -14.99
N PHE A 86 -2.52 2.63 -14.15
CA PHE A 86 -1.57 1.61 -14.58
C PHE A 86 -2.27 0.35 -15.09
N ASP A 87 -3.31 -0.12 -14.39
CA ASP A 87 -4.11 -1.28 -14.82
C ASP A 87 -4.70 -1.03 -16.21
N LYS A 88 -5.38 0.11 -16.40
CA LYS A 88 -5.95 0.49 -17.72
C LYS A 88 -4.88 0.59 -18.80
N TRP A 89 -3.73 1.20 -18.47
CA TRP A 89 -2.63 1.35 -19.42
C TRP A 89 -2.03 0.00 -19.85
N LEU A 90 -1.81 -0.91 -18.91
CA LEU A 90 -1.32 -2.26 -19.19
C LEU A 90 -2.33 -3.08 -20.00
N ASN A 91 -3.62 -3.01 -19.66
CA ASN A 91 -4.66 -3.69 -20.42
C ASN A 91 -4.75 -3.18 -21.86
N ILE A 92 -4.64 -1.87 -22.09
CA ILE A 92 -4.56 -1.31 -23.45
C ILE A 92 -3.34 -1.86 -24.18
N ILE A 93 -2.17 -1.89 -23.54
CA ILE A 93 -0.95 -2.44 -24.13
C ILE A 93 -1.14 -3.91 -24.52
N SER A 94 -1.68 -4.71 -23.60
CA SER A 94 -1.93 -6.14 -23.79
C SER A 94 -2.89 -6.39 -24.97
N ALA A 95 -4.03 -5.69 -25.00
CA ALA A 95 -5.03 -5.79 -26.07
C ALA A 95 -4.49 -5.39 -27.46
N ASN A 96 -3.43 -4.59 -27.52
CA ASN A 96 -2.81 -4.15 -28.77
C ASN A 96 -1.60 -5.01 -29.20
N GLY A 97 -1.35 -6.14 -28.55
CA GLY A 97 -0.26 -7.06 -28.90
C GLY A 97 1.08 -6.68 -28.26
N GLY A 98 1.06 -5.99 -27.13
CA GLY A 98 2.24 -5.59 -26.37
C GLY A 98 2.75 -4.18 -26.68
N LEU A 99 3.78 -3.75 -25.96
CA LEU A 99 4.20 -2.35 -25.88
C LEU A 99 4.65 -1.78 -27.23
N LEU A 100 5.45 -2.53 -28.00
CA LEU A 100 5.90 -2.10 -29.32
C LEU A 100 4.73 -1.98 -30.32
N MET A 101 3.86 -2.99 -30.33
CA MET A 101 2.71 -3.06 -31.23
C MET A 101 1.68 -1.97 -30.90
N PHE A 102 1.51 -1.65 -29.61
CA PHE A 102 0.71 -0.52 -29.17
C PHE A 102 1.19 0.81 -29.78
N PHE A 103 2.50 1.11 -29.74
CA PHE A 103 3.02 2.34 -30.37
C PHE A 103 2.80 2.34 -31.89
N ILE A 104 3.00 1.21 -32.56
CA ILE A 104 2.76 1.06 -34.01
C ILE A 104 1.27 1.29 -34.33
N ASN A 105 0.36 0.67 -33.57
CA ASN A 105 -1.09 0.82 -33.74
C ASN A 105 -1.54 2.24 -33.43
N ARG A 106 -0.90 2.92 -32.46
CA ARG A 106 -1.14 4.34 -32.16
C ARG A 106 -0.76 5.24 -33.32
N LEU A 107 0.40 5.00 -33.95
CA LEU A 107 0.81 5.73 -35.16
C LEU A 107 -0.11 5.45 -36.36
N LYS A 108 -0.65 4.23 -36.47
CA LYS A 108 -1.59 3.83 -37.53
C LYS A 108 -3.04 4.23 -37.27
N GLY A 109 -3.36 4.79 -36.09
CA GLY A 109 -4.73 5.12 -35.68
C GLY A 109 -5.64 3.90 -35.43
N LYS A 110 -5.06 2.72 -35.18
CA LYS A 110 -5.78 1.44 -35.01
C LYS A 110 -5.67 0.89 -33.59
N VAL A 111 -5.83 1.75 -32.58
CA VAL A 111 -5.74 1.30 -31.17
C VAL A 111 -7.05 0.61 -30.78
N VAL A 112 -6.96 -0.65 -30.36
CA VAL A 112 -8.07 -1.41 -29.80
C VAL A 112 -8.26 -0.99 -28.34
N LYS A 113 -9.51 -0.73 -27.94
CA LYS A 113 -9.87 -0.52 -26.53
C LYS A 113 -10.41 -1.84 -25.97
N PRO A 114 -9.87 -2.34 -24.85
CA PRO A 114 -10.42 -3.52 -24.18
C PRO A 114 -11.82 -3.22 -23.62
N ASP A 115 -12.69 -4.24 -23.57
CA ASP A 115 -14.00 -4.15 -22.93
C ASP A 115 -13.81 -4.09 -21.41
N SER A 116 -14.33 -3.02 -20.81
CA SER A 116 -13.84 -2.49 -19.53
C SER A 116 -14.30 -3.22 -18.26
N PHE A 117 -15.05 -4.32 -18.37
CA PHE A 117 -15.70 -4.93 -17.20
C PHE A 117 -15.39 -6.42 -16.98
N THR A 118 -15.11 -7.18 -18.04
CA THR A 118 -14.92 -8.63 -17.96
C THR A 118 -13.51 -9.09 -18.35
N SER A 119 -12.63 -8.18 -18.78
CA SER A 119 -11.30 -8.56 -19.31
C SER A 119 -10.16 -7.67 -18.84
N GLU A 120 -10.42 -6.74 -17.90
CA GLU A 120 -9.36 -5.92 -17.32
C GLU A 120 -8.63 -6.69 -16.23
N LEU A 121 -7.38 -7.06 -16.49
CA LEU A 121 -6.48 -7.68 -15.53
C LEU A 121 -5.77 -6.62 -14.70
N SER A 122 -5.50 -6.90 -13.42
CA SER A 122 -4.63 -6.08 -12.59
C SER A 122 -3.20 -6.05 -13.16
N VAL A 123 -2.34 -5.20 -12.60
CA VAL A 123 -0.88 -5.23 -12.85
C VAL A 123 -0.33 -6.64 -12.63
N VAL A 124 -0.79 -7.35 -11.60
CA VAL A 124 -0.33 -8.71 -11.27
C VAL A 124 -0.76 -9.69 -12.36
N GLY A 125 -2.00 -9.61 -12.82
CA GLY A 125 -2.51 -10.43 -13.93
C GLY A 125 -1.82 -10.17 -15.27
N ASN A 126 -1.38 -8.93 -15.51
CA ASN A 126 -0.58 -8.60 -16.70
C ASN A 126 0.87 -9.09 -16.62
N VAL A 127 1.44 -9.24 -15.42
CA VAL A 127 2.79 -9.78 -15.21
C VAL A 127 2.78 -11.31 -15.27
N ASP A 128 1.81 -11.96 -14.62
CA ASP A 128 1.63 -13.40 -14.67
C ASP A 128 0.35 -13.78 -15.43
N TRP A 129 0.54 -14.00 -16.74
CA TRP A 129 -0.52 -14.34 -17.69
C TRP A 129 -1.10 -15.75 -17.50
N ARG A 130 -0.53 -16.59 -16.63
CA ARG A 130 -1.00 -17.97 -16.44
C ARG A 130 -2.37 -17.98 -15.79
N ILE A 131 -3.29 -18.76 -16.35
CA ILE A 131 -4.66 -18.90 -15.84
C ILE A 131 -4.81 -20.19 -15.03
N GLU A 132 -4.15 -21.25 -15.47
CA GLU A 132 -4.22 -22.59 -14.91
C GLU A 132 -2.89 -23.00 -14.28
N LEU A 133 -2.97 -23.91 -13.32
CA LEU A 133 -1.80 -24.55 -12.74
C LEU A 133 -1.20 -25.53 -13.76
N ASP A 134 0.13 -25.60 -13.84
CA ASP A 134 0.82 -26.55 -14.73
C ASP A 134 0.37 -28.00 -14.44
N ASP A 135 -0.14 -28.68 -15.47
CA ASP A 135 -0.65 -30.07 -15.43
C ASP A 135 0.36 -31.08 -14.83
N ASN A 136 1.65 -30.76 -14.86
CA ASN A 136 2.69 -31.59 -14.27
C ASN A 136 2.69 -31.55 -12.73
N ILE A 137 2.10 -30.51 -12.12
CA ILE A 137 2.04 -30.32 -10.68
C ILE A 137 0.75 -30.99 -10.15
N LYS A 138 0.86 -32.28 -9.85
CA LYS A 138 -0.27 -33.07 -9.35
C LYS A 138 -0.53 -32.83 -7.85
N PRO A 139 -1.76 -33.06 -7.33
CA PRO A 139 -2.09 -32.87 -5.91
C PRO A 139 -1.21 -33.63 -4.91
N LYS A 140 -0.55 -34.71 -5.33
CA LYS A 140 0.39 -35.51 -4.52
C LYS A 140 1.82 -34.96 -4.51
N ASP A 141 2.13 -33.99 -5.36
CA ASP A 141 3.43 -33.32 -5.40
C ASP A 141 3.56 -32.35 -4.21
N THR A 142 4.74 -32.28 -3.61
CA THR A 142 5.03 -31.35 -2.51
C THR A 142 4.91 -29.88 -2.95
N ARG A 143 5.10 -29.61 -4.23
CA ARG A 143 5.00 -28.27 -4.85
C ARG A 143 3.57 -27.81 -5.04
N TYR A 144 2.60 -28.72 -5.05
CA TYR A 144 1.20 -28.41 -5.37
C TYR A 144 0.61 -27.33 -4.48
N LYS A 145 0.75 -27.47 -3.16
CA LYS A 145 0.19 -26.51 -2.20
C LYS A 145 0.79 -25.11 -2.37
N GLY A 146 2.08 -25.03 -2.68
CA GLY A 146 2.78 -23.76 -2.90
C GLY A 146 2.31 -23.09 -4.19
N ALA A 147 2.27 -23.85 -5.28
CA ALA A 147 1.86 -23.34 -6.58
C ALA A 147 0.38 -22.94 -6.60
N LEU A 148 -0.50 -23.74 -5.98
CA LEU A 148 -1.92 -23.40 -5.80
C LEU A 148 -2.09 -22.14 -4.95
N SER A 149 -1.39 -22.02 -3.82
CA SER A 149 -1.41 -20.81 -2.99
C SER A 149 -0.99 -19.57 -3.78
N MET A 150 0.05 -19.69 -4.61
CA MET A 150 0.52 -18.59 -5.44
C MET A 150 -0.52 -18.17 -6.49
N MET A 151 -1.20 -19.13 -7.13
CA MET A 151 -2.31 -18.83 -8.03
C MET A 151 -3.48 -18.14 -7.32
N VAL A 152 -3.88 -18.60 -6.14
CA VAL A 152 -4.96 -17.98 -5.35
C VAL A 152 -4.59 -16.56 -4.94
N VAL A 153 -3.36 -16.34 -4.48
CA VAL A 153 -2.87 -14.99 -4.13
C VAL A 153 -2.89 -14.06 -5.34
N LYS A 154 -2.51 -14.54 -6.54
CA LYS A 154 -2.64 -13.75 -7.77
C LYS A 154 -4.09 -13.30 -7.98
N TRP A 155 -5.02 -14.25 -7.94
CA TRP A 155 -6.44 -13.99 -8.20
C TRP A 155 -7.09 -13.06 -7.17
N SER A 156 -6.55 -12.94 -5.95
CA SER A 156 -7.05 -11.98 -4.97
C SER A 156 -6.86 -10.50 -5.36
N TYR A 157 -6.03 -10.21 -6.37
CA TYR A 157 -5.87 -8.87 -6.94
C TYR A 157 -6.77 -8.59 -8.15
N GLU A 158 -7.49 -9.61 -8.64
CA GLU A 158 -8.34 -9.49 -9.82
C GLU A 158 -9.79 -9.15 -9.45
N ASN A 159 -10.56 -8.67 -10.43
CA ASN A 159 -11.98 -8.39 -10.25
C ASN A 159 -12.75 -9.69 -9.92
N GLU A 160 -13.76 -9.60 -9.05
CA GLU A 160 -14.59 -10.72 -8.58
C GLU A 160 -15.26 -11.47 -9.75
N ASP A 161 -15.70 -10.74 -10.78
CA ASP A 161 -16.34 -11.33 -11.96
C ASP A 161 -15.34 -12.18 -12.77
N LEU A 162 -14.12 -11.67 -12.97
CA LEU A 162 -13.03 -12.41 -13.63
C LEU A 162 -12.66 -13.66 -12.83
N PHE A 163 -12.56 -13.54 -11.51
CA PHE A 163 -12.28 -14.67 -10.64
C PHE A 163 -13.36 -15.76 -10.75
N LYS A 164 -14.65 -15.37 -10.71
CA LYS A 164 -15.76 -16.32 -10.86
C LYS A 164 -15.74 -17.04 -12.20
N THR A 165 -15.49 -16.31 -13.29
CA THR A 165 -15.35 -16.92 -14.63
C THR A 165 -14.22 -17.92 -14.66
N VAL A 166 -13.04 -17.57 -14.14
CA VAL A 166 -11.87 -18.47 -14.17
C VAL A 166 -12.10 -19.71 -13.31
N VAL A 167 -12.64 -19.55 -12.10
CA VAL A 167 -12.90 -20.70 -11.22
C VAL A 167 -13.94 -21.63 -11.84
N ASN A 168 -15.03 -21.11 -12.40
CA ASN A 168 -16.10 -21.95 -12.96
C ASN A 168 -15.72 -22.60 -14.30
N ASP A 169 -14.98 -21.89 -15.15
CA ASP A 169 -14.73 -22.32 -16.53
C ASP A 169 -13.40 -23.04 -16.70
N HIS A 170 -12.35 -22.62 -15.97
CA HIS A 170 -10.97 -23.09 -16.16
C HIS A 170 -10.50 -24.03 -15.04
N TRP A 171 -10.89 -23.80 -13.80
CA TRP A 171 -10.49 -24.64 -12.67
C TRP A 171 -11.56 -25.71 -12.41
N LYS A 172 -11.72 -26.62 -13.38
CA LYS A 172 -12.58 -27.79 -13.20
C LYS A 172 -11.81 -28.85 -12.41
N ASP A 173 -12.37 -29.24 -11.27
CA ASP A 173 -11.92 -30.39 -10.47
C ASP A 173 -11.94 -31.71 -11.27
#